data_AF-A0A9W9RCA1-F1
#
_entry.id   AF-A0A9W9RCA1-F1
#
_cell.length_a   1.000
_cell.length_b   1.000
_cell.length_c   1.000
_cell.angle_alpha   90.00
_cell.angle_beta   90.00
_cell.angle_gamma   90.00
#
_symmetry.space_group_name_H-M   'P 1'
#
loop_
_entity.id
_entity.type
_entity.pdbx_description
1 polymer ?
#
loop_
_entity_poly.entity_id
_entity_poly.type
_entity_poly.pdbx_seq_one_letter_code
_entity_poly.pdbx_strand_id
1 'polypeptide(L)'
;MAHFLDRVKTVLRRGRRSSSYVGPKDPVWKKLPSHIFVAILASCELKDIGSLSLSCRLLHDRVAKLEFAIAWEYIQLRKQIHHHGYSLNEFLSPGDDIAFICELFPPPPPEYNPAIDQDNAGYSLGYLGDLKRCWNTCLRLSYHLADHVVEHHLETDPIAQPLWTSSKTEKEVVHSRAVAALQAKLLRPMAYAVFFLEASAVSAHDHHHSHHSHDLASSIKRQQSILQKAPFTDTHIFLSTHHCMHLLFSTVQRLMGPEIPHSSAESWISLLLTTSTMERLVSFFVAVAKDDHKKQNGTHDSTWSHRKEFLLRMRQDLNDYVASVSDHDRHMDHDLELNHVWFQAASHEMDRRGAIPHTVEDTEVHVLHGSTVKMECGSCYDRYDE
;
A
#
# COMPACT_ATOMS: atom_id res chain seq x y z
N MET A 1 77.83 -43.14 -33.37
CA MET A 1 76.83 -42.67 -32.38
C MET A 1 76.83 -41.13 -32.33
N ALA A 2 76.18 -40.46 -33.29
CA ALA A 2 75.99 -38.99 -33.24
C ALA A 2 74.98 -38.41 -34.27
N HIS A 3 74.08 -39.21 -34.88
CA HIS A 3 73.20 -38.66 -35.95
C HIS A 3 71.75 -39.17 -35.93
N PHE A 4 71.20 -39.52 -34.76
CA PHE A 4 69.77 -39.86 -34.61
C PHE A 4 69.02 -39.00 -33.58
N LEU A 5 69.68 -38.00 -32.97
CA LEU A 5 69.11 -37.10 -31.97
C LEU A 5 69.02 -35.64 -32.44
N ASP A 6 68.88 -35.40 -33.75
CA ASP A 6 68.70 -34.04 -34.27
C ASP A 6 67.42 -33.84 -35.11
N ARG A 7 66.53 -34.85 -35.12
CA ARG A 7 65.25 -34.81 -35.85
C ARG A 7 64.00 -34.71 -34.97
N VAL A 8 64.15 -34.37 -33.69
CA VAL A 8 63.04 -34.10 -32.76
C VAL A 8 63.04 -32.66 -32.23
N LYS A 9 64.04 -31.84 -32.56
CA LYS A 9 64.13 -30.42 -32.10
C LYS A 9 63.70 -29.36 -33.12
N THR A 10 63.13 -29.74 -34.26
CA THR A 10 62.71 -28.80 -35.32
C THR A 10 61.22 -28.85 -35.66
N VAL A 11 60.37 -29.41 -34.78
CA VAL A 11 58.89 -29.30 -34.86
C VAL A 11 58.29 -28.46 -33.71
N LEU A 12 59.08 -28.04 -32.73
CA LEU A 12 58.63 -27.19 -31.60
C LEU A 12 59.09 -25.72 -31.70
N ARG A 13 59.31 -25.19 -32.91
CA ARG A 13 59.54 -23.75 -33.15
C ARG A 13 58.81 -23.23 -34.40
N ARG A 14 57.53 -23.59 -34.52
CA ARG A 14 56.55 -22.83 -35.31
C ARG A 14 55.36 -22.41 -34.46
N GLY A 15 55.67 -21.93 -33.25
CA GLY A 15 54.73 -21.21 -32.39
C GLY A 15 54.58 -19.77 -32.84
N ARG A 16 53.68 -19.53 -33.80
CA ARG A 16 52.91 -18.28 -33.99
C ARG A 16 52.06 -18.45 -35.25
N ARG A 17 51.04 -19.31 -35.17
CA ARG A 17 49.79 -19.06 -35.87
C ARG A 17 48.85 -18.54 -34.82
N SER A 18 48.45 -17.29 -35.04
CA SER A 18 47.44 -16.50 -34.37
C SER A 18 46.45 -17.33 -33.56
N SER A 19 46.80 -17.66 -32.32
CA SER A 19 45.78 -17.76 -31.29
C SER A 19 45.26 -16.35 -31.18
N SER A 20 44.09 -16.11 -31.77
CA SER A 20 43.29 -14.95 -31.45
C SER A 20 43.19 -14.94 -29.94
N TYR A 21 44.01 -14.11 -29.30
CA TYR A 21 43.83 -13.71 -27.92
C TYR A 21 42.45 -13.06 -27.92
N VAL A 22 41.41 -13.85 -27.66
CA VAL A 22 40.17 -13.34 -27.11
C VAL A 22 40.59 -12.96 -25.70
N GLY A 23 41.22 -11.78 -25.57
CA GLY A 23 41.33 -11.12 -24.28
C GLY A 23 39.95 -11.11 -23.64
N PRO A 24 39.85 -11.08 -22.29
CA PRO A 24 38.58 -11.17 -21.61
C PRO A 24 37.60 -10.22 -22.29
N LYS A 25 36.59 -10.79 -22.97
CA LYS A 25 35.63 -9.99 -23.73
C LYS A 25 35.02 -9.07 -22.68
N ASP A 26 35.25 -7.77 -22.82
CA ASP A 26 34.62 -6.78 -21.95
C ASP A 26 33.14 -7.18 -21.83
N PRO A 27 32.63 -7.32 -20.61
CA PRO A 27 31.28 -7.82 -20.39
C PRO A 27 30.30 -7.00 -21.21
N VAL A 28 29.28 -7.65 -21.78
CA VAL A 28 28.28 -7.00 -22.65
C VAL A 28 27.69 -5.76 -21.96
N TRP A 29 27.52 -5.85 -20.64
CA TRP A 29 27.09 -4.77 -19.75
C TRP A 29 28.01 -3.55 -19.68
N LYS A 30 29.28 -3.64 -20.10
CA LYS A 30 30.18 -2.48 -20.20
C LYS A 30 30.07 -1.80 -21.56
N LYS A 31 29.74 -2.57 -22.62
CA LYS A 31 29.67 -2.08 -24.00
C LYS A 31 28.32 -1.48 -24.37
N LEU A 32 27.27 -1.86 -23.65
CA LEU A 32 25.92 -1.38 -23.93
C LEU A 32 25.83 0.15 -23.75
N PRO A 33 25.21 0.92 -24.65
CA PRO A 33 24.95 2.34 -24.44
C PRO A 33 24.07 2.61 -23.21
N SER A 34 24.24 3.75 -22.55
CA SER A 34 23.52 4.07 -21.30
C SER A 34 22.00 4.12 -21.46
N HIS A 35 21.48 4.66 -22.56
CA HIS A 35 20.03 4.72 -22.81
C HIS A 35 19.42 3.31 -22.99
N ILE A 36 20.12 2.39 -23.68
CA ILE A 36 19.66 1.00 -23.81
C ILE A 36 19.72 0.27 -22.46
N PHE A 37 20.78 0.50 -21.68
CA PHE A 37 20.88 -0.07 -20.33
C PHE A 37 19.72 0.38 -19.43
N VAL A 38 19.40 1.67 -19.46
CA VAL A 38 18.25 2.26 -18.75
C VAL A 38 16.94 1.61 -19.19
N ALA A 39 16.67 1.53 -20.50
CA ALA A 39 15.45 0.92 -21.04
C ALA A 39 15.29 -0.56 -20.65
N ILE A 40 16.38 -1.34 -20.67
CA ILE A 40 16.37 -2.73 -20.22
C ILE A 40 15.98 -2.81 -18.74
N LEU A 41 16.61 -2.02 -17.87
CA LEU A 41 16.30 -2.05 -16.44
C LEU A 41 14.91 -1.54 -16.11
N ALA A 42 14.46 -0.50 -16.80
CA ALA A 42 13.12 0.06 -16.62
C ALA A 42 12.01 -0.95 -16.97
N SER A 43 12.31 -1.90 -17.86
CA SER A 43 11.43 -3.01 -18.26
C SER A 43 11.42 -4.18 -17.26
N CYS A 44 12.35 -4.23 -16.30
CA CYS A 44 12.39 -5.24 -15.26
C CYS A 44 11.45 -4.90 -14.09
N GLU A 45 11.17 -5.87 -13.21
CA GLU A 45 10.63 -5.56 -11.89
C GLU A 45 11.70 -4.93 -11.00
N LEU A 46 11.28 -4.07 -10.07
CA LEU A 46 12.20 -3.39 -9.14
C LEU A 46 13.10 -4.38 -8.34
N LYS A 47 12.58 -5.56 -7.98
CA LYS A 47 13.33 -6.61 -7.26
C LYS A 47 14.49 -7.17 -8.11
N ASP A 48 14.29 -7.24 -9.42
CA ASP A 48 15.26 -7.78 -10.37
C ASP A 48 16.36 -6.75 -10.66
N ILE A 49 16.01 -5.46 -10.67
CA ILE A 49 17.00 -4.37 -10.73
C ILE A 49 17.94 -4.45 -9.52
N GLY A 50 17.39 -4.63 -8.32
CA GLY A 50 18.16 -4.84 -7.09
C GLY A 50 19.07 -6.08 -7.18
N SER A 51 18.51 -7.21 -7.61
CA SER A 51 19.25 -8.47 -7.78
C SER A 51 20.38 -8.35 -8.80
N LEU A 52 20.16 -7.63 -9.91
CA LEU A 52 21.15 -7.38 -10.93
C LEU A 52 22.27 -6.46 -10.42
N SER A 53 21.93 -5.41 -9.68
CA SER A 53 22.92 -4.52 -9.03
C SER A 53 23.87 -5.30 -8.13
N LEU A 54 23.35 -6.29 -7.39
CA LEU A 54 24.13 -7.13 -6.49
C LEU A 54 24.96 -8.22 -7.19
N SER A 55 24.75 -8.46 -8.49
CA SER A 55 25.41 -9.56 -9.21
C SER A 55 26.91 -9.33 -9.45
N CYS A 56 27.32 -8.09 -9.74
CA CYS A 56 28.73 -7.72 -9.84
C CYS A 56 28.96 -6.20 -9.69
N ARG A 57 30.19 -5.83 -9.30
CA ARG A 57 30.57 -4.42 -9.06
C ARG A 57 30.34 -3.51 -10.27
N LEU A 58 30.60 -3.99 -11.49
CA LEU A 58 30.36 -3.21 -12.71
C LEU A 58 28.89 -2.80 -12.84
N LEU A 59 27.98 -3.74 -12.58
CA LEU A 59 26.54 -3.49 -12.67
C LEU A 59 26.08 -2.60 -11.51
N HIS A 60 26.58 -2.84 -10.31
CA HIS A 60 26.34 -1.98 -9.15
C HIS A 60 26.70 -0.51 -9.44
N ASP A 61 27.95 -0.27 -9.86
CA ASP A 61 28.46 1.08 -10.16
C ASP A 61 27.65 1.73 -11.30
N ARG A 62 27.23 0.94 -12.29
CA ARG A 62 26.46 1.43 -13.43
C ARG A 62 25.01 1.75 -13.07
N VAL A 63 24.35 0.93 -12.25
CA VAL A 63 23.00 1.18 -11.73
C VAL A 63 23.02 2.42 -10.84
N ALA A 64 23.97 2.52 -9.90
CA ALA A 64 24.11 3.69 -9.04
C ALA A 64 24.32 4.97 -9.84
N LYS A 65 25.15 4.93 -10.89
CA LYS A 65 25.39 6.10 -11.75
C LYS A 65 24.15 6.53 -12.56
N LEU A 66 23.30 5.59 -12.94
CA LEU A 66 22.13 5.83 -13.80
C LEU A 66 20.81 5.77 -13.04
N GLU A 67 20.86 5.80 -11.70
CA GLU A 67 19.71 5.54 -10.82
C GLU A 67 18.47 6.37 -11.21
N PHE A 68 18.63 7.69 -11.28
CA PHE A 68 17.54 8.60 -11.58
C PHE A 68 16.95 8.40 -12.99
N ALA A 69 17.81 8.09 -13.97
CA ALA A 69 17.37 7.82 -15.34
C ALA A 69 16.59 6.49 -15.42
N ILE A 70 17.03 5.46 -14.68
CA ILE A 70 16.33 4.19 -14.55
C ILE A 70 14.97 4.41 -13.90
N ALA A 71 14.94 5.14 -12.78
CA ALA A 71 13.70 5.36 -12.02
C ALA A 71 12.66 6.18 -12.80
N TRP A 72 13.10 7.23 -13.50
CA TRP A 72 12.25 8.01 -14.39
C TRP A 72 11.67 7.15 -15.51
N GLU A 73 12.52 6.45 -16.27
CA GLU A 73 12.08 5.61 -17.39
C GLU A 73 11.13 4.49 -16.92
N TYR A 74 11.40 3.91 -15.73
CA TYR A 74 10.55 2.90 -15.11
C TYR A 74 9.10 3.39 -14.92
N ILE A 75 8.92 4.63 -14.48
CA ILE A 75 7.59 5.25 -14.30
C ILE A 75 6.97 5.59 -15.65
N GLN A 76 7.73 6.18 -16.57
CA GLN A 76 7.22 6.58 -17.88
C GLN A 76 6.68 5.38 -18.67
N LEU A 77 7.42 4.26 -18.67
CA LEU A 77 6.95 3.02 -19.30
C LEU A 77 5.63 2.54 -18.71
N ARG A 78 5.46 2.60 -17.38
CA ARG A 78 4.23 2.17 -16.71
C ARG A 78 3.07 3.12 -17.02
N LYS A 79 3.28 4.44 -16.97
CA LYS A 79 2.28 5.43 -17.38
C LYS A 79 1.81 5.19 -18.82
N GLN A 80 2.73 4.90 -19.74
CA GLN A 80 2.39 4.59 -21.12
C GLN A 80 1.55 3.31 -21.23
N ILE A 81 1.92 2.22 -20.53
CA ILE A 81 1.15 0.97 -20.52
C ILE A 81 -0.27 1.22 -19.99
N HIS A 82 -0.41 1.98 -18.90
CA HIS A 82 -1.72 2.33 -18.34
C HIS A 82 -2.58 3.12 -19.33
N HIS A 83 -2.04 4.13 -20.02
CA HIS A 83 -2.80 4.91 -21.00
C HIS A 83 -3.30 4.08 -22.19
N HIS A 84 -2.57 3.04 -22.61
CA HIS A 84 -3.00 2.15 -23.71
C HIS A 84 -3.94 1.02 -23.24
N GLY A 85 -3.98 0.73 -21.93
CA GLY A 85 -4.83 -0.30 -21.31
C GLY A 85 -6.27 0.14 -21.01
N TYR A 86 -6.56 1.45 -20.99
CA TYR A 86 -7.91 2.00 -20.69
C TYR A 86 -8.97 1.74 -21.78
N SER A 87 -8.65 1.01 -22.86
CA SER A 87 -9.58 0.75 -23.96
C SER A 87 -10.58 -0.38 -23.70
N LEU A 88 -10.46 -1.16 -22.63
CA LEU A 88 -11.42 -2.23 -22.33
C LEU A 88 -11.86 -2.18 -20.87
N ASN A 89 -13.17 -2.03 -20.74
CA ASN A 89 -13.97 -2.07 -19.54
C ASN A 89 -13.83 -3.45 -18.87
N GLU A 90 -12.85 -3.63 -17.98
CA GLU A 90 -12.64 -4.90 -17.29
C GLU A 90 -12.07 -4.65 -15.90
N PHE A 91 -12.77 -5.16 -14.89
CA PHE A 91 -12.41 -5.23 -13.48
C PHE A 91 -10.89 -5.28 -13.31
N LEU A 92 -10.31 -4.17 -12.85
CA LEU A 92 -8.86 -4.02 -12.70
C LEU A 92 -8.35 -5.19 -11.87
N SER A 93 -7.59 -6.09 -12.52
CA SER A 93 -6.74 -7.05 -11.81
C SER A 93 -5.91 -6.25 -10.81
N PRO A 94 -5.73 -6.71 -9.55
CA PRO A 94 -4.86 -6.06 -8.58
C PRO A 94 -3.39 -6.16 -9.04
N GLY A 95 -3.03 -5.37 -10.06
CA GLY A 95 -1.70 -5.28 -10.65
C GLY A 95 -0.87 -4.18 -9.99
N ASP A 96 0.38 -4.05 -10.40
CA ASP A 96 1.34 -3.05 -9.92
C ASP A 96 1.00 -1.64 -10.49
N ASP A 97 0.03 -0.93 -9.90
CA ASP A 97 -0.43 0.40 -10.35
C ASP A 97 0.47 1.52 -9.78
N ILE A 98 1.77 1.38 -10.03
CA ILE A 98 2.80 2.35 -9.62
C ILE A 98 2.56 3.71 -10.29
N ALA A 99 1.97 3.71 -11.49
CA ALA A 99 1.61 4.95 -12.19
C ALA A 99 0.63 5.78 -11.37
N PHE A 100 -0.47 5.16 -10.91
CA PHE A 100 -1.45 5.81 -10.04
C PHE A 100 -0.84 6.26 -8.71
N ILE A 101 -0.10 5.39 -8.02
CA ILE A 101 0.50 5.75 -6.72
C ILE A 101 1.54 6.88 -6.85
N CYS A 102 2.29 6.93 -7.94
CA CYS A 102 3.21 8.03 -8.24
C CYS A 102 2.49 9.38 -8.41
N GLU A 103 1.25 9.39 -8.92
CA GLU A 103 0.45 10.62 -9.03
C GLU A 103 -0.03 11.12 -7.67
N LEU A 104 -0.31 10.22 -6.73
CA LEU A 104 -0.69 10.58 -5.36
C LEU A 104 0.51 11.08 -4.54
N PHE A 105 1.67 10.45 -4.72
CA PHE A 105 2.88 10.75 -3.97
C PHE A 105 3.99 11.19 -4.92
N PRO A 106 3.92 12.41 -5.50
CA PRO A 106 4.99 12.91 -6.34
C PRO A 106 6.29 13.02 -5.53
N PRO A 107 7.46 12.83 -6.15
CA PRO A 107 8.71 12.98 -5.42
C PRO A 107 8.85 14.44 -4.93
N PRO A 108 9.55 14.66 -3.81
CA PRO A 108 9.80 16.00 -3.31
C PRO A 108 10.54 16.82 -4.38
N PRO A 109 10.24 18.13 -4.52
CA PRO A 109 10.95 18.97 -5.46
C PRO A 109 12.46 18.96 -5.17
N PRO A 110 13.33 19.08 -6.19
CA PRO A 110 14.76 19.27 -5.98
C PRO A 110 15.02 20.31 -4.89
N GLU A 111 15.84 19.96 -3.91
CA GLU A 111 16.58 21.01 -3.20
C GLU A 111 17.44 21.71 -4.26
N TYR A 112 17.14 22.98 -4.55
CA TYR A 112 17.87 23.78 -5.52
C TYR A 112 19.32 23.93 -5.06
N ASN A 113 20.17 22.98 -5.45
CA ASN A 113 21.61 23.12 -5.35
C ASN A 113 22.08 23.73 -6.68
N PRO A 114 22.53 25.01 -6.70
CA PRO A 114 22.82 25.74 -7.93
C PRO A 114 24.02 25.20 -8.73
N ALA A 115 24.62 24.09 -8.31
CA ALA A 115 25.76 23.44 -8.96
C ALA A 115 25.37 22.23 -9.84
N ILE A 116 24.10 21.81 -9.86
CA ILE A 116 23.66 20.62 -10.60
C ILE A 116 22.41 20.95 -11.42
N ASP A 117 22.59 21.13 -12.74
CA ASP A 117 21.49 21.06 -13.70
C ASP A 117 20.95 19.62 -13.72
N GLN A 118 19.93 19.35 -12.91
CA GLN A 118 19.16 18.10 -12.99
C GLN A 118 17.66 18.42 -12.96
N ASP A 119 17.07 18.56 -14.15
CA ASP A 119 15.63 18.50 -14.39
C ASP A 119 14.98 17.16 -13.94
N ASN A 120 15.76 16.21 -13.41
CA ASN A 120 15.34 14.87 -12.99
C ASN A 120 15.20 14.69 -11.48
N ALA A 121 15.35 15.75 -10.69
CA ALA A 121 15.48 15.63 -9.25
C ALA A 121 14.16 15.15 -8.60
N GLY A 122 14.26 14.01 -7.92
CA GLY A 122 13.19 13.42 -7.11
C GLY A 122 12.98 11.92 -7.34
N TYR A 123 13.11 11.44 -8.59
CA TYR A 123 12.83 10.05 -8.93
C TYR A 123 14.05 9.16 -8.69
N SER A 124 14.11 8.48 -7.54
CA SER A 124 15.17 7.52 -7.18
C SER A 124 14.66 6.08 -7.14
N LEU A 125 15.57 5.10 -7.08
CA LEU A 125 15.17 3.70 -6.86
C LEU A 125 14.61 3.50 -5.44
N GLY A 126 15.07 4.29 -4.47
CA GLY A 126 14.51 4.34 -3.12
C GLY A 126 13.04 4.78 -3.14
N TYR A 127 12.74 5.89 -3.82
CA TYR A 127 11.38 6.39 -4.01
C TYR A 127 10.47 5.33 -4.66
N LEU A 128 10.93 4.63 -5.70
CA LEU A 128 10.17 3.52 -6.30
C LEU A 128 9.93 2.37 -5.31
N GLY A 129 10.90 2.09 -4.44
CA GLY A 129 10.76 1.13 -3.35
C GLY A 129 9.64 1.51 -2.39
N ASP A 130 9.58 2.78 -2.00
CA ASP A 130 8.56 3.32 -1.11
C ASP A 130 7.17 3.32 -1.76
N LEU A 131 7.05 3.71 -3.04
CA LEU A 131 5.78 3.60 -3.78
C LEU A 131 5.30 2.14 -3.84
N LYS A 132 6.20 1.21 -4.17
CA LYS A 132 5.87 -0.21 -4.24
C LYS A 132 5.46 -0.76 -2.87
N ARG A 133 6.12 -0.31 -1.80
CA ARG A 133 5.75 -0.66 -0.42
C ARG A 133 4.35 -0.13 -0.08
N CYS A 134 4.07 1.14 -0.36
CA CYS A 134 2.76 1.76 -0.17
C CYS A 134 1.66 1.01 -0.93
N TRP A 135 1.88 0.71 -2.22
CA TRP A 135 0.91 -0.03 -3.04
C TRP A 135 0.66 -1.45 -2.52
N ASN A 136 1.72 -2.18 -2.14
CA ASN A 136 1.59 -3.50 -1.53
C ASN A 136 0.81 -3.46 -0.21
N THR A 137 0.97 -2.41 0.59
CA THR A 137 0.18 -2.20 1.80
C THR A 137 -1.30 -2.02 1.45
N CYS A 138 -1.63 -1.20 0.46
CA CYS A 138 -3.01 -1.02 -0.02
C CYS A 138 -3.61 -2.32 -0.56
N LEU A 139 -2.85 -3.08 -1.35
CA LEU A 139 -3.25 -4.39 -1.88
C LEU A 139 -3.57 -5.39 -0.76
N ARG A 140 -2.70 -5.48 0.26
CA ARG A 140 -2.88 -6.40 1.38
C ARG A 140 -4.03 -5.98 2.29
N LEU A 141 -4.15 -4.69 2.59
CA LEU A 141 -5.26 -4.16 3.39
C LEU A 141 -6.60 -4.39 2.72
N SER A 142 -6.73 -4.02 1.45
CA SER A 142 -7.96 -4.21 0.69
C SER A 142 -8.34 -5.68 0.58
N TYR A 143 -7.36 -6.58 0.39
CA TYR A 143 -7.60 -8.03 0.39
C TYR A 143 -8.15 -8.50 1.74
N HIS A 144 -7.44 -8.25 2.84
CA HIS A 144 -7.85 -8.74 4.15
C HIS A 144 -9.17 -8.12 4.62
N LEU A 145 -9.40 -6.84 4.31
CA LEU A 145 -10.67 -6.18 4.59
C LEU A 145 -11.81 -6.84 3.80
N ALA A 146 -11.61 -7.08 2.50
CA ALA A 146 -12.61 -7.72 1.66
C ALA A 146 -12.92 -9.15 2.13
N ASP A 147 -11.90 -9.93 2.45
CA ASP A 147 -11.98 -11.30 2.98
C ASP A 147 -12.90 -11.37 4.21
N HIS A 148 -12.62 -10.57 5.24
CA HIS A 148 -13.42 -10.57 6.46
C HIS A 148 -14.82 -9.98 6.29
N VAL A 149 -14.99 -8.98 5.43
CA VAL A 149 -16.31 -8.38 5.18
C VAL A 149 -17.21 -9.37 4.45
N VAL A 150 -16.69 -10.04 3.41
CA VAL A 150 -17.44 -11.05 2.66
C VAL A 150 -17.75 -12.26 3.53
N GLU A 151 -16.79 -12.77 4.28
CA GLU A 151 -17.01 -13.89 5.21
C GLU A 151 -18.10 -13.55 6.24
N HIS A 152 -17.98 -12.38 6.90
CA HIS A 152 -18.98 -11.94 7.87
C HIS A 152 -20.37 -11.76 7.23
N HIS A 153 -20.45 -11.20 6.02
CA HIS A 153 -21.70 -11.02 5.31
C HIS A 153 -22.35 -12.36 4.98
N LEU A 154 -21.58 -13.31 4.46
CA LEU A 154 -22.06 -14.67 4.15
C LEU A 154 -22.55 -15.42 5.40
N GLU A 155 -22.01 -15.11 6.58
CA GLU A 155 -22.42 -15.71 7.85
C GLU A 155 -23.64 -15.04 8.49
N THR A 156 -23.88 -13.76 8.25
CA THR A 156 -24.87 -12.96 8.99
C THR A 156 -26.07 -12.49 8.17
N ASP A 157 -25.91 -12.31 6.86
CA ASP A 157 -26.99 -11.83 6.00
C ASP A 157 -28.09 -12.90 5.87
N PRO A 158 -29.36 -12.57 6.14
CA PRO A 158 -30.45 -13.55 6.16
C PRO A 158 -30.71 -14.20 4.79
N ILE A 159 -30.29 -13.57 3.69
CA ILE A 159 -30.44 -14.12 2.33
C ILE A 159 -29.22 -14.97 1.97
N ALA A 160 -28.00 -14.49 2.25
CA ALA A 160 -26.77 -15.19 1.94
C ALA A 160 -26.56 -16.43 2.82
N GLN A 161 -26.82 -16.34 4.13
CA GLN A 161 -26.55 -17.41 5.09
C GLN A 161 -27.15 -18.77 4.67
N PRO A 162 -28.44 -18.89 4.33
CA PRO A 162 -29.00 -20.17 3.90
C PRO A 162 -28.40 -20.65 2.56
N LEU A 163 -28.19 -19.76 1.59
CA LEU A 163 -27.63 -20.10 0.27
C LEU A 163 -26.16 -20.53 0.36
N TRP A 164 -25.42 -19.93 1.29
CA TRP A 164 -24.01 -20.20 1.57
C TRP A 164 -23.78 -21.56 2.23
N THR A 165 -24.80 -22.21 2.79
CA THR A 165 -24.65 -23.53 3.43
C THR A 165 -24.45 -24.69 2.45
N SER A 166 -24.43 -24.45 1.13
CA SER A 166 -24.33 -25.46 0.07
C SER A 166 -22.93 -26.13 -0.06
N SER A 167 -22.65 -26.73 -1.22
CA SER A 167 -21.43 -27.50 -1.50
C SER A 167 -20.13 -26.73 -1.26
N LYS A 168 -19.07 -27.41 -0.78
CA LYS A 168 -17.77 -26.81 -0.45
C LYS A 168 -17.13 -26.05 -1.61
N THR A 169 -17.24 -26.57 -2.83
CA THR A 169 -16.64 -25.97 -4.03
C THR A 169 -17.36 -24.71 -4.48
N GLU A 170 -18.69 -24.69 -4.38
CA GLU A 170 -19.49 -23.50 -4.70
C GLU A 170 -19.20 -22.37 -3.73
N LYS A 171 -19.02 -22.70 -2.44
CA LYS A 171 -18.58 -21.74 -1.44
C LYS A 171 -17.28 -21.05 -1.85
N GLU A 172 -16.22 -21.83 -2.06
CA GLU A 172 -14.90 -21.27 -2.38
C GLU A 172 -14.93 -20.34 -3.62
N VAL A 173 -15.69 -20.71 -4.65
CA VAL A 173 -15.84 -19.89 -5.85
C VAL A 173 -16.62 -18.59 -5.58
N VAL A 174 -17.75 -18.67 -4.88
CA VAL A 174 -18.57 -17.49 -4.56
C VAL A 174 -17.79 -16.54 -3.66
N HIS A 175 -17.12 -17.04 -2.63
CA HIS A 175 -16.31 -16.23 -1.73
C HIS A 175 -15.12 -15.60 -2.45
N SER A 176 -14.31 -16.37 -3.17
CA SER A 176 -13.17 -15.81 -3.91
C SER A 176 -13.59 -14.74 -4.93
N ARG A 177 -14.72 -14.94 -5.62
CA ARG A 177 -15.27 -13.95 -6.55
C ARG A 177 -15.73 -12.67 -5.83
N ALA A 178 -16.46 -12.81 -4.72
CA ALA A 178 -16.93 -11.68 -3.93
C ALA A 178 -15.78 -10.89 -3.31
N VAL A 179 -14.77 -11.58 -2.76
CA VAL A 179 -13.54 -10.96 -2.23
C VAL A 179 -12.81 -10.20 -3.32
N ALA A 180 -12.61 -10.81 -4.50
CA ALA A 180 -11.94 -10.13 -5.62
C ALA A 180 -12.71 -8.88 -6.08
N ALA A 181 -14.04 -8.96 -6.18
CA ALA A 181 -14.87 -7.83 -6.59
C ALA A 181 -14.84 -6.68 -5.56
N LEU A 182 -14.94 -7.01 -4.26
CA LEU A 182 -14.87 -6.00 -3.20
C LEU A 182 -13.46 -5.42 -3.07
N GLN A 183 -12.42 -6.25 -3.17
CA GLN A 183 -11.03 -5.77 -3.17
C GLN A 183 -10.78 -4.78 -4.30
N ALA A 184 -11.25 -5.08 -5.52
CA ALA A 184 -11.10 -4.17 -6.67
C ALA A 184 -11.77 -2.81 -6.42
N LYS A 185 -12.93 -2.78 -5.73
CA LYS A 185 -13.59 -1.53 -5.33
C LYS A 185 -12.85 -0.79 -4.21
N LEU A 186 -12.26 -1.51 -3.25
CA LEU A 186 -11.58 -0.92 -2.10
C LEU A 186 -10.18 -0.39 -2.42
N LEU A 187 -9.50 -0.91 -3.44
CA LEU A 187 -8.07 -0.69 -3.63
C LEU A 187 -7.69 0.79 -3.83
N ARG A 188 -8.39 1.53 -4.69
CA ARG A 188 -8.13 2.97 -4.90
C ARG A 188 -8.56 3.82 -3.71
N PRO A 189 -9.78 3.68 -3.14
CA PRO A 189 -10.16 4.31 -1.89
C PRO A 189 -9.16 4.10 -0.75
N MET A 190 -8.58 2.90 -0.63
CA MET A 190 -7.55 2.61 0.36
C MET A 190 -6.29 3.45 0.15
N ALA A 191 -5.84 3.59 -1.10
CA ALA A 191 -4.69 4.45 -1.43
C ALA A 191 -4.96 5.94 -1.12
N TYR A 192 -6.17 6.43 -1.38
CA TYR A 192 -6.57 7.78 -0.99
C TYR A 192 -6.60 7.95 0.53
N ALA A 193 -7.05 6.94 1.28
CA ALA A 193 -6.99 6.96 2.73
C ALA A 193 -5.54 7.04 3.24
N VAL A 194 -4.60 6.27 2.65
CA VAL A 194 -3.17 6.39 2.97
C VAL A 194 -2.66 7.79 2.69
N PHE A 195 -2.96 8.35 1.51
CA PHE A 195 -2.59 9.71 1.13
C PHE A 195 -3.07 10.76 2.15
N PHE A 196 -4.32 10.67 2.59
CA PHE A 196 -4.86 11.58 3.60
C PHE A 196 -4.10 11.48 4.93
N LEU A 197 -3.83 10.27 5.40
CA LEU A 197 -3.15 10.06 6.68
C LEU A 197 -1.71 10.59 6.63
N GLU A 198 -0.98 10.34 5.53
CA GLU A 198 0.37 10.87 5.35
C GLU A 198 0.37 12.40 5.25
N ALA A 199 -0.55 13.00 4.49
CA ALA A 199 -0.68 14.45 4.39
C ALA A 199 -1.01 15.10 5.75
N SER A 200 -1.85 14.43 6.55
CA SER A 200 -2.21 14.87 7.90
C SER A 200 -1.02 14.81 8.85
N ALA A 201 -0.22 13.73 8.77
CA ALA A 201 0.99 13.56 9.57
C ALA A 201 2.09 14.57 9.21
N VAL A 202 2.34 14.83 7.92
CA VAL A 202 3.33 15.84 7.49
C VAL A 202 2.97 17.22 8.01
N SER A 203 1.70 17.62 7.83
CA SER A 203 1.26 18.93 8.28
C SER A 203 1.38 19.09 9.81
N ALA A 204 1.24 18.00 10.59
CA ALA A 204 1.49 17.98 12.04
C ALA A 204 2.91 18.44 12.41
N HIS A 205 3.91 18.04 11.64
CA HIS A 205 5.32 18.30 11.96
C HIS A 205 5.78 19.74 11.68
N ASP A 206 5.21 20.41 10.68
CA ASP A 206 5.58 21.79 10.29
C ASP A 206 5.27 22.86 11.36
N HIS A 207 4.49 22.51 12.38
CA HIS A 207 4.04 23.44 13.43
C HIS A 207 4.61 23.15 14.83
N HIS A 208 5.60 22.25 14.97
CA HIS A 208 6.28 22.00 16.25
C HIS A 208 7.11 23.18 16.80
N HIS A 209 7.11 24.34 16.14
CA HIS A 209 7.80 25.56 16.60
C HIS A 209 6.91 26.55 17.37
N SER A 210 5.62 26.26 17.60
CA SER A 210 4.76 27.10 18.45
C SER A 210 4.25 26.33 19.67
N HIS A 211 4.71 26.73 20.85
CA HIS A 211 4.32 26.24 22.19
C HIS A 211 2.86 26.56 22.58
N HIS A 212 1.90 26.26 21.72
CA HIS A 212 0.48 26.36 22.06
C HIS A 212 -0.16 24.99 21.95
N SER A 213 -0.72 24.55 23.07
CA SER A 213 -1.79 23.55 23.23
C SER A 213 -2.39 23.09 21.90
N HIS A 214 -2.35 21.78 21.66
CA HIS A 214 -3.02 21.09 20.56
C HIS A 214 -4.51 21.46 20.53
N ASP A 215 -4.87 22.55 19.85
CA ASP A 215 -6.27 22.92 19.66
C ASP A 215 -6.87 21.95 18.66
N LEU A 216 -7.74 21.06 19.15
CA LEU A 216 -8.50 20.10 18.35
C LEU A 216 -9.17 20.77 17.14
N ALA A 217 -9.69 21.99 17.30
CA ALA A 217 -10.30 22.74 16.20
C ALA A 217 -9.29 23.08 15.09
N SER A 218 -8.03 23.34 15.45
CA SER A 218 -6.96 23.61 14.47
C SER A 218 -6.56 22.34 13.69
N SER A 219 -6.60 21.17 14.33
CA SER A 219 -6.36 19.87 13.68
C SER A 219 -7.47 19.53 12.68
N ILE A 220 -8.73 19.68 13.09
CA ILE A 220 -9.90 19.43 12.23
C ILE A 220 -9.87 20.38 11.02
N LYS A 221 -9.59 21.67 11.23
CA LYS A 221 -9.51 22.65 10.14
C LYS A 221 -8.42 22.31 9.11
N ARG A 222 -7.31 21.73 9.57
CA ARG A 222 -6.21 21.27 8.72
C ARG A 222 -6.59 20.03 7.92
N GLN A 223 -7.20 19.04 8.57
CA GLN A 223 -7.74 17.86 7.88
C GLN A 223 -8.76 18.27 6.82
N GLN A 224 -9.66 19.21 7.12
CA GLN A 224 -10.58 19.79 6.14
C GLN A 224 -9.85 20.45 4.97
N SER A 225 -8.78 21.21 5.23
CA SER A 225 -7.95 21.82 4.18
C SER A 225 -7.32 20.77 3.25
N ILE A 226 -6.97 19.59 3.77
CA ILE A 226 -6.50 18.45 2.96
C ILE A 226 -7.64 17.93 2.08
N LEU A 227 -8.83 17.72 2.65
CA LEU A 227 -10.02 17.26 1.91
C LEU A 227 -10.50 18.26 0.83
N GLN A 228 -10.10 19.53 0.94
CA GLN A 228 -10.41 20.57 -0.03
C GLN A 228 -9.42 20.65 -1.19
N LYS A 229 -8.35 19.86 -1.17
CA LYS A 229 -7.33 19.79 -2.22
C LYS A 229 -7.49 18.53 -3.05
N ALA A 230 -6.85 18.51 -4.22
CA ALA A 230 -6.76 17.29 -5.03
C ALA A 230 -6.08 16.16 -4.21
N PRO A 231 -6.53 14.90 -4.34
CA PRO A 231 -7.56 14.39 -5.25
C PRO A 231 -9.00 14.52 -4.73
N PHE A 232 -9.19 14.94 -3.47
CA PHE A 232 -10.49 14.98 -2.80
C PHE A 232 -11.43 16.08 -3.28
N THR A 233 -11.01 16.97 -4.18
CA THR A 233 -11.91 17.92 -4.83
C THR A 233 -13.03 17.23 -5.62
N ASP A 234 -12.78 16.01 -6.11
CA ASP A 234 -13.84 15.16 -6.66
C ASP A 234 -14.66 14.54 -5.51
N THR A 235 -15.97 14.79 -5.53
CA THR A 235 -16.89 14.30 -4.51
C THR A 235 -17.03 12.78 -4.55
N HIS A 236 -16.92 12.13 -5.71
CA HIS A 236 -16.98 10.68 -5.80
C HIS A 236 -15.74 10.03 -5.15
N ILE A 237 -14.54 10.57 -5.40
CA ILE A 237 -13.29 10.11 -4.75
C ILE A 237 -13.40 10.30 -3.24
N PHE A 238 -13.90 11.45 -2.80
CA PHE A 238 -14.09 11.74 -1.39
C PHE A 238 -15.07 10.78 -0.71
N LEU A 239 -16.27 10.59 -1.28
CA LEU A 239 -17.29 9.70 -0.72
C LEU A 239 -16.84 8.23 -0.70
N SER A 240 -16.23 7.74 -1.78
CA SER A 240 -15.70 6.37 -1.84
C SER A 240 -14.59 6.14 -0.80
N THR A 241 -13.71 7.13 -0.59
CA THR A 241 -12.71 7.09 0.49
C THR A 241 -13.38 7.09 1.86
N HIS A 242 -14.43 7.89 2.05
CA HIS A 242 -15.19 7.94 3.29
C HIS A 242 -15.86 6.61 3.63
N HIS A 243 -16.50 5.95 2.65
CA HIS A 243 -17.08 4.62 2.83
C HIS A 243 -16.02 3.56 3.11
N CYS A 244 -14.87 3.62 2.44
CA CYS A 244 -13.74 2.73 2.71
C CYS A 244 -13.22 2.88 4.15
N MET A 245 -13.09 4.11 4.64
CA MET A 245 -12.68 4.40 6.02
C MET A 245 -13.71 3.89 7.03
N HIS A 246 -15.01 4.06 6.77
CA HIS A 246 -16.08 3.49 7.60
C HIS A 246 -16.03 1.97 7.66
N LEU A 247 -15.88 1.31 6.51
CA LEU A 247 -15.83 -0.15 6.43
C LEU A 247 -14.59 -0.72 7.13
N LEU A 248 -13.42 -0.08 6.91
CA LEU A 248 -12.18 -0.45 7.57
C LEU A 248 -12.32 -0.34 9.09
N PHE A 249 -12.82 0.79 9.57
CA PHE A 249 -12.99 1.02 11.00
C PHE A 249 -13.96 0.03 11.65
N SER A 250 -15.17 -0.11 11.10
CA SER A 250 -16.19 -0.99 11.66
C SER A 250 -15.73 -2.45 11.68
N THR A 251 -14.99 -2.88 10.65
CA THR A 251 -14.40 -4.21 10.60
C THR A 251 -13.32 -4.39 11.65
N VAL A 252 -12.38 -3.45 11.79
CA VAL A 252 -11.32 -3.54 12.81
C VAL A 252 -11.93 -3.53 14.22
N GLN A 253 -12.91 -2.67 14.49
CA GLN A 253 -13.62 -2.61 15.77
C GLN A 253 -14.30 -3.95 16.09
N ARG A 254 -15.00 -4.55 15.12
CA ARG A 254 -15.61 -5.88 15.26
C ARG A 254 -14.57 -6.95 15.56
N LEU A 255 -13.44 -6.94 14.85
CA LEU A 255 -12.35 -7.91 15.03
C LEU A 255 -11.58 -7.72 16.35
N MET A 256 -11.66 -6.56 17.00
CA MET A 256 -11.12 -6.34 18.35
C MET A 256 -12.03 -6.89 19.45
N GLY A 257 -13.32 -7.13 19.17
CA GLY A 257 -14.25 -7.78 20.10
C GLY A 257 -13.96 -9.28 20.26
N PRO A 258 -14.00 -9.87 21.47
CA PRO A 258 -14.46 -9.34 22.77
C PRO A 258 -13.34 -8.81 23.70
N GLU A 259 -12.13 -8.60 23.20
CA GLU A 259 -10.93 -8.33 24.02
C GLU A 259 -10.82 -6.88 24.48
N ILE A 260 -11.46 -5.96 23.76
CA ILE A 260 -11.47 -4.53 24.03
C ILE A 260 -12.92 -4.02 24.01
N PRO A 261 -13.38 -3.29 25.05
CA PRO A 261 -14.67 -2.61 25.04
C PRO A 261 -14.77 -1.63 23.87
N HIS A 262 -15.98 -1.45 23.31
CA HIS A 262 -16.21 -0.65 22.10
C HIS A 262 -15.68 0.79 22.23
N SER A 263 -15.89 1.42 23.40
CA SER A 263 -15.42 2.78 23.69
C SER A 263 -13.89 2.89 23.71
N SER A 264 -13.18 1.87 24.17
CA SER A 264 -11.72 1.87 24.15
C SER A 264 -11.17 1.59 22.76
N ALA A 265 -11.84 0.77 21.95
CA ALA A 265 -11.40 0.40 20.61
C ALA A 265 -11.24 1.62 19.69
N GLU A 266 -12.10 2.62 19.82
CA GLU A 266 -11.99 3.89 19.07
C GLU A 266 -10.68 4.62 19.35
N SER A 267 -10.28 4.76 20.62
CA SER A 267 -9.01 5.38 20.99
C SER A 267 -7.81 4.58 20.47
N TRP A 268 -7.89 3.24 20.51
CA TRP A 268 -6.84 2.37 19.97
C TRP A 268 -6.70 2.53 18.45
N ILE A 269 -7.82 2.59 17.73
CA ILE A 269 -7.80 2.71 16.27
C ILE A 269 -7.36 4.12 15.87
N SER A 270 -7.80 5.15 16.59
CA SER A 270 -7.31 6.53 16.44
C SER A 270 -5.79 6.60 16.57
N LEU A 271 -5.24 5.97 17.61
CA LEU A 271 -3.79 5.85 17.79
C LEU A 271 -3.12 5.07 16.65
N LEU A 272 -3.70 3.94 16.23
CA LEU A 272 -3.15 3.14 15.13
C LEU A 272 -3.08 3.92 13.82
N LEU A 273 -4.05 4.81 13.56
CA LEU A 273 -4.07 5.62 12.34
C LEU A 273 -3.17 6.85 12.42
N THR A 274 -2.90 7.36 13.62
CA THR A 274 -2.14 8.61 13.84
C THR A 274 -0.66 8.38 14.14
N THR A 275 -0.34 7.32 14.89
CA THR A 275 1.04 7.01 15.32
C THR A 275 1.66 5.86 14.55
N SER A 276 0.83 5.00 13.94
CA SER A 276 1.29 3.83 13.22
C SER A 276 0.90 3.93 11.74
N THR A 277 1.75 3.40 10.87
CA THR A 277 1.43 3.34 9.45
C THR A 277 0.31 2.33 9.22
N MET A 278 -0.39 2.46 8.08
CA MET A 278 -1.36 1.48 7.58
C MET A 278 -0.82 0.02 7.54
N GLU A 279 0.50 -0.17 7.54
CA GLU A 279 1.14 -1.49 7.66
C GLU A 279 0.87 -2.19 9.00
N ARG A 280 0.63 -1.42 10.05
CA ARG A 280 0.28 -1.99 11.35
C ARG A 280 -1.13 -2.58 11.35
N LEU A 281 -2.06 -1.97 10.62
CA LEU A 281 -3.37 -2.56 10.36
C LEU A 281 -3.24 -3.83 9.50
N VAL A 282 -2.33 -3.87 8.52
CA VAL A 282 -2.04 -5.12 7.80
C VAL A 282 -1.58 -6.20 8.78
N SER A 283 -0.69 -5.83 9.70
CA SER A 283 -0.15 -6.77 10.69
C SER A 283 -1.22 -7.31 11.64
N PHE A 284 -2.20 -6.46 12.01
CA PHE A 284 -3.39 -6.88 12.75
C PHE A 284 -4.21 -7.91 11.95
N PHE A 285 -4.57 -7.60 10.70
CA PHE A 285 -5.34 -8.52 9.85
C PHE A 285 -4.60 -9.85 9.62
N VAL A 286 -3.28 -9.82 9.42
CA VAL A 286 -2.47 -11.04 9.31
C VAL A 286 -2.51 -11.86 10.60
N ALA A 287 -2.53 -11.21 11.77
CA ALA A 287 -2.66 -11.91 13.04
C ALA A 287 -4.05 -12.57 13.18
N VAL A 288 -5.11 -11.89 12.75
CA VAL A 288 -6.48 -12.44 12.71
C VAL A 288 -6.56 -13.65 11.77
N ALA A 289 -6.10 -13.52 10.52
CA ALA A 289 -6.13 -14.60 9.54
C ALA A 289 -5.36 -15.85 10.01
N LYS A 290 -4.23 -15.67 10.72
CA LYS A 290 -3.49 -16.80 11.33
C LYS A 290 -4.32 -17.55 12.38
N ASP A 291 -5.09 -16.83 13.18
CA ASP A 291 -5.97 -17.43 14.17
C ASP A 291 -7.13 -18.17 13.50
N ASP A 292 -7.69 -17.65 12.41
CA ASP A 292 -8.77 -18.32 11.67
C ASP A 292 -8.31 -19.59 10.96
N HIS A 293 -7.13 -19.57 10.32
CA HIS A 293 -6.52 -20.78 9.78
C HIS A 293 -6.27 -21.85 10.85
N LYS A 294 -5.92 -21.44 12.08
CA LYS A 294 -5.72 -22.35 13.20
C LYS A 294 -7.03 -23.01 13.63
N LYS A 295 -8.13 -22.24 13.70
CA LYS A 295 -9.48 -22.75 13.99
C LYS A 295 -9.94 -23.76 12.93
N GLN A 296 -9.75 -23.44 11.64
CA GLN A 296 -10.14 -24.31 10.52
C GLN A 296 -9.37 -25.64 10.52
N ASN A 297 -8.11 -25.65 10.93
CA ASN A 297 -7.29 -26.85 11.04
C ASN A 297 -7.54 -27.68 12.31
N GLY A 298 -8.55 -27.32 13.13
CA GLY A 298 -8.92 -28.05 14.35
C GLY A 298 -7.81 -28.10 15.39
N THR A 299 -6.83 -27.18 15.33
CA THR A 299 -5.73 -27.15 16.29
C THR A 299 -6.24 -26.52 17.57
N HIS A 300 -6.13 -27.24 18.70
CA HIS A 300 -6.71 -26.86 19.99
C HIS A 300 -6.45 -25.38 20.33
N ASP A 301 -7.51 -24.72 20.82
CA ASP A 301 -7.53 -23.32 21.22
C ASP A 301 -6.47 -23.09 22.31
N SER A 302 -5.34 -22.49 21.94
CA SER A 302 -4.42 -21.98 22.95
C SER A 302 -5.07 -20.73 23.52
N THR A 303 -5.07 -20.58 24.85
CA THR A 303 -5.56 -19.36 25.54
C THR A 303 -4.98 -18.08 24.94
N TRP A 304 -3.78 -18.20 24.35
CA TRP A 304 -3.03 -17.20 23.63
C TRP A 304 -3.23 -17.30 22.11
N SER A 305 -3.69 -16.23 21.48
CA SER A 305 -3.89 -16.14 20.02
C SER A 305 -2.96 -15.07 19.42
N HIS A 306 -2.67 -15.12 18.12
CA HIS A 306 -1.84 -14.11 17.46
C HIS A 306 -2.48 -12.73 17.54
N ARG A 307 -3.82 -12.65 17.45
CA ARG A 307 -4.58 -11.44 17.68
C ARG A 307 -4.33 -10.88 19.08
N LYS A 308 -4.45 -11.69 20.12
CA LYS A 308 -4.18 -11.27 21.51
C LYS A 308 -2.75 -10.76 21.69
N GLU A 309 -1.77 -11.46 21.11
CA GLU A 309 -0.38 -11.05 21.15
C GLU A 309 -0.16 -9.69 20.49
N PHE A 310 -0.77 -9.49 19.31
CA PHE A 310 -0.72 -8.21 18.62
C PHE A 310 -1.33 -7.08 19.47
N LEU A 311 -2.52 -7.29 20.03
CA LEU A 311 -3.19 -6.28 20.85
C LEU A 311 -2.39 -5.94 22.12
N LEU A 312 -1.72 -6.92 22.72
CA LEU A 312 -0.86 -6.68 23.90
C LEU A 312 0.40 -5.90 23.56
N ARG A 313 1.06 -6.18 22.43
CA ARG A 313 2.19 -5.37 21.96
C ARG A 313 1.77 -3.95 21.62
N MET A 314 0.65 -3.81 20.92
CA MET A 314 0.06 -2.50 20.63
C MET A 314 -0.26 -1.73 21.92
N ARG A 315 -0.70 -2.42 22.98
CA ARG A 315 -0.91 -1.80 24.29
C ARG A 315 0.37 -1.28 24.92
N GLN A 316 1.47 -2.01 24.80
CA GLN A 316 2.77 -1.54 25.27
C GLN A 316 3.18 -0.28 24.50
N ASP A 317 3.07 -0.29 23.18
CA ASP A 317 3.41 0.86 22.35
C ASP A 317 2.57 2.11 22.67
N LEU A 318 1.28 1.95 22.99
CA LEU A 318 0.46 3.08 23.46
C LEU A 318 0.95 3.59 24.81
N ASN A 319 1.22 2.70 25.76
CA ASN A 319 1.67 3.12 27.09
C ASN A 319 3.00 3.87 27.01
N ASP A 320 3.92 3.42 26.15
CA ASP A 320 5.20 4.07 25.90
C ASP A 320 5.00 5.44 25.22
N TYR A 321 4.10 5.52 24.25
CA TYR A 321 3.73 6.79 23.61
C TYR A 321 3.12 7.78 24.62
N VAL A 322 2.14 7.35 25.40
CA VAL A 322 1.50 8.18 26.43
C VAL A 322 2.50 8.61 27.48
N ALA A 323 3.38 7.73 27.95
CA ALA A 323 4.46 8.08 28.87
C ALA A 323 5.37 9.16 28.29
N SER A 324 5.72 9.07 27.00
CA SER A 324 6.55 10.09 26.34
C SER A 324 5.87 11.46 26.20
N VAL A 325 4.54 11.49 26.03
CA VAL A 325 3.75 12.73 25.90
C VAL A 325 3.45 13.35 27.26
N SER A 326 3.16 12.53 28.28
CA SER A 326 2.80 12.98 29.62
C SER A 326 3.98 13.54 30.43
N ASP A 327 5.22 13.25 30.05
CA ASP A 327 6.42 13.94 30.54
C ASP A 327 6.54 15.39 30.03
N HIS A 328 5.73 15.80 29.04
CA HIS A 328 5.78 17.15 28.43
C HIS A 328 4.50 17.98 28.60
N ASP A 329 3.34 17.38 28.89
CA ASP A 329 2.10 18.16 29.09
C ASP A 329 1.09 17.44 30.02
N ARG A 330 0.73 18.06 31.14
CA ARG A 330 -0.14 17.47 32.19
C ARG A 330 -1.65 17.69 31.96
N HIS A 331 -2.05 18.12 30.77
CA HIS A 331 -3.44 18.54 30.49
C HIS A 331 -4.08 17.94 29.23
N MET A 332 -3.51 16.89 28.63
CA MET A 332 -4.19 16.16 27.57
C MET A 332 -5.22 15.20 28.19
N ASP A 333 -6.45 15.68 28.36
CA ASP A 333 -7.61 14.80 28.59
C ASP A 333 -7.67 13.79 27.44
N HIS A 334 -7.63 12.51 27.77
CA HIS A 334 -7.16 11.41 26.91
C HIS A 334 -8.15 10.92 25.84
N ASP A 335 -9.07 11.75 25.39
CA ASP A 335 -10.04 11.33 24.37
C ASP A 335 -9.48 11.58 22.96
N LEU A 336 -8.51 10.74 22.57
CA LEU A 336 -8.16 10.47 21.16
C LEU A 336 -9.36 9.82 20.46
N GLU A 337 -10.44 10.57 20.29
CA GLU A 337 -11.62 10.07 19.59
C GLU A 337 -11.26 9.82 18.13
N LEU A 338 -11.68 8.67 17.61
CA LEU A 338 -11.55 8.36 16.19
C LEU A 338 -12.18 9.42 15.29
N ASN A 339 -13.24 10.06 15.78
CA ASN A 339 -13.91 11.17 15.11
C ASN A 339 -12.92 12.27 14.71
N HIS A 340 -11.87 12.48 15.50
CA HIS A 340 -10.88 13.53 15.30
C HIS A 340 -9.81 13.19 14.24
N VAL A 341 -9.80 11.98 13.67
CA VAL A 341 -8.82 11.57 12.65
C VAL A 341 -9.35 11.81 11.23
N TRP A 342 -10.59 11.41 10.96
CA TRP A 342 -11.20 11.50 9.62
C TRP A 342 -12.66 11.95 9.67
N PHE A 343 -13.48 11.34 10.53
CA PHE A 343 -14.93 11.42 10.42
C PHE A 343 -15.49 12.82 10.66
N GLN A 344 -14.96 13.59 11.61
CA GLN A 344 -15.45 14.95 11.87
C GLN A 344 -15.08 15.92 10.74
N ALA A 345 -13.83 15.86 10.26
CA ALA A 345 -13.40 16.66 9.13
C ALA A 345 -14.18 16.29 7.85
N ALA A 346 -14.40 15.00 7.61
CA ALA A 346 -15.19 14.50 6.49
C ALA A 346 -16.66 14.93 6.60
N SER A 347 -17.27 14.84 7.78
CA SER A 347 -18.66 15.26 8.00
C SER A 347 -18.87 16.73 7.63
N HIS A 348 -18.05 17.61 8.18
CA HIS A 348 -18.11 19.03 7.85
C HIS A 348 -17.87 19.32 6.35
N GLU A 349 -16.98 18.56 5.71
CA GLU A 349 -16.72 18.72 4.27
C GLU A 349 -17.87 18.18 3.40
N MET A 350 -18.54 17.10 3.82
CA MET A 350 -19.77 16.60 3.18
C MET A 350 -20.90 17.63 3.28
N ASP A 351 -21.13 18.21 4.48
CA ASP A 351 -22.10 19.29 4.69
C ASP A 351 -21.80 20.49 3.78
N ARG A 352 -20.53 20.92 3.73
CA ARG A 352 -20.09 22.05 2.90
C ARG A 352 -20.37 21.83 1.41
N ARG A 353 -20.27 20.59 0.94
CA ARG A 353 -20.53 20.22 -0.47
C ARG A 353 -22.00 20.00 -0.77
N GLY A 354 -22.87 19.98 0.26
CA GLY A 354 -24.25 19.53 0.10
C GLY A 354 -24.34 18.07 -0.36
N ALA A 355 -23.37 17.25 0.05
CA ALA A 355 -23.31 15.84 -0.33
C ALA A 355 -24.18 14.94 0.57
N ILE A 356 -24.81 15.50 1.61
CA ILE A 356 -25.73 14.78 2.49
C ILE A 356 -27.18 15.14 2.10
N PRO A 357 -28.05 14.15 1.83
CA PRO A 357 -27.78 12.71 1.78
C PRO A 357 -27.20 12.27 0.42
N HIS A 358 -26.46 11.15 0.36
CA HIS A 358 -25.89 10.58 -0.88
C HIS A 358 -26.29 9.11 -1.11
N THR A 359 -26.25 8.68 -2.38
CA THR A 359 -26.63 7.32 -2.82
C THR A 359 -25.49 6.31 -2.70
N VAL A 360 -25.85 5.03 -2.56
CA VAL A 360 -24.93 3.88 -2.41
C VAL A 360 -24.66 3.14 -3.73
N GLU A 361 -25.25 3.57 -4.85
CA GLU A 361 -25.29 2.79 -6.12
C GLU A 361 -23.91 2.27 -6.60
N ASP A 362 -22.84 3.07 -6.46
CA ASP A 362 -21.50 2.67 -6.90
C ASP A 362 -20.72 1.81 -5.88
N THR A 363 -21.25 1.61 -4.68
CA THR A 363 -20.57 0.93 -3.57
C THR A 363 -21.14 -0.44 -3.21
N GLU A 364 -22.12 -0.95 -3.97
CA GLU A 364 -22.68 -2.28 -3.78
C GLU A 364 -21.85 -3.37 -4.48
N VAL A 365 -21.61 -4.49 -3.81
CA VAL A 365 -20.94 -5.68 -4.37
C VAL A 365 -21.88 -6.87 -4.25
N HIS A 366 -22.33 -7.39 -5.39
CA HIS A 366 -23.13 -8.61 -5.42
C HIS A 366 -22.30 -9.82 -4.98
N VAL A 367 -22.70 -10.44 -3.88
CA VAL A 367 -22.08 -11.65 -3.34
C VAL A 367 -22.85 -12.88 -3.81
N LEU A 368 -24.18 -12.86 -3.67
CA LEU A 368 -25.10 -13.91 -4.08
C LEU A 368 -26.36 -13.30 -4.71
N HIS A 369 -27.22 -14.13 -5.31
CA HIS A 369 -28.46 -13.65 -5.90
C HIS A 369 -29.33 -12.98 -4.82
N GLY A 370 -29.58 -11.67 -5.00
CA GLY A 370 -30.35 -10.87 -4.04
C GLY A 370 -29.59 -10.51 -2.76
N SER A 371 -28.28 -10.76 -2.66
CA SER A 371 -27.47 -10.41 -1.49
C SER A 371 -26.23 -9.62 -1.89
N THR A 372 -26.11 -8.43 -1.31
CA THR A 372 -25.09 -7.42 -1.65
C THR A 372 -24.37 -6.94 -0.40
N VAL A 373 -23.06 -6.85 -0.47
CA VAL A 373 -22.27 -6.07 0.50
C VAL A 373 -22.33 -4.61 0.07
N LYS A 374 -22.80 -3.73 0.95
CA LYS A 374 -22.82 -2.29 0.73
C LYS A 374 -21.68 -1.63 1.50
N MET A 375 -20.89 -0.78 0.83
CA MET A 375 -19.99 0.13 1.55
C MET A 375 -20.78 1.41 1.82
N GLU A 376 -21.29 1.55 3.03
CA GLU A 376 -22.19 2.65 3.41
C GLU A 376 -21.72 3.36 4.69
N CYS A 377 -22.30 4.53 4.91
CA CYS A 377 -22.18 5.29 6.15
C CYS A 377 -23.56 5.75 6.62
N GLY A 378 -23.67 6.32 7.81
CA GLY A 378 -24.95 6.73 8.40
C GLY A 378 -25.69 7.85 7.64
N SER A 379 -25.08 8.45 6.61
CA SER A 379 -25.68 9.48 5.76
C SER A 379 -26.09 8.96 4.37
N CYS A 380 -25.90 7.66 4.11
CA CYS A 380 -26.35 7.02 2.89
C CYS A 380 -27.87 6.80 2.90
N TYR A 381 -28.50 6.86 1.72
CA TYR A 381 -29.87 6.39 1.52
C TYR A 381 -29.98 5.51 0.29
N ASP A 382 -30.92 4.56 0.34
CA ASP A 382 -31.28 3.73 -0.81
C ASP A 382 -32.30 4.48 -1.67
N ARG A 383 -31.99 4.63 -2.96
CA ARG A 383 -32.85 5.36 -3.92
C ARG A 383 -34.18 4.65 -4.21
N TYR A 384 -34.39 3.47 -3.64
CA TYR A 384 -35.59 2.64 -3.80
C TYR A 384 -36.59 2.77 -2.63
N ASP A 385 -36.34 3.67 -1.66
CA ASP A 385 -37.24 3.94 -0.54
C ASP A 385 -38.31 5.04 -0.83
N GLU A 386 -38.55 5.39 -2.10
CA GLU A 386 -39.66 6.27 -2.54
C GLU A 386 -40.76 5.54 -3.31
#